data_AF-A0A423VX43-F1
#
_entry.id   AF-A0A423VX43-F1
#
_cell.length_a   1.000
_cell.length_b   1.000
_cell.length_c   1.000
_cell.angle_alpha   90.00
_cell.angle_beta   90.00
_cell.angle_gamma   90.00
#
_symmetry.space_group_name_H-M   'P 1'
#
loop_
_entity.id
_entity.type
_entity.pdbx_description
1 polymer ?
#
loop_
_entity_poly.entity_id
_entity_poly.type
_entity_poly.pdbx_seq_one_letter_code
_entity_poly.pdbx_strand_id
1 'polypeptide(L)'
;MVSLNYSLVVATLAATVLASPVAEPVPVITPPPTAATKVKRNSCTFSGSSGASLASVSQGSCATIVLSALVVPSGTTLDLSDLDDGTTIIFEGETTWGYKEWSGPLLQIKGTSITIEGASGAYLNPDGARWWDGEGSNGGVTKPKFFYAHDLTDSTITNLHIQNTPEQAVSINGVDGLTITDMTIDNSDGDTDELGHNTDCFDIGESSNVVITGANCYNQDDCVAINSGTDITFEDSTCSGGHGLSIGSVGGRDDNVVDTVTFYNNVVKSSVNGIRIKAIEGDTGSISGVTYKEITLSDISDYGILIEQNYDGGDLDGGDPTSGIPITGLTMENISGADAVASDGYNIVIVCGDSGCSDWTWSDVSVTGGKDYSDCENAPDDISCST
;
A
#
# COMPACT_ATOMS: atom_id res chain seq x y z
N MET A 1 -83.39 -33.96 -87.56
CA MET A 1 -84.34 -34.34 -86.48
C MET A 1 -83.54 -34.60 -85.23
N VAL A 2 -84.10 -34.21 -84.10
CA VAL A 2 -83.51 -33.99 -82.77
C VAL A 2 -82.91 -35.25 -82.10
N SER A 3 -81.93 -35.03 -81.21
CA SER A 3 -81.69 -35.72 -79.90
C SER A 3 -80.27 -36.31 -79.77
N LEU A 4 -79.34 -35.74 -78.98
CA LEU A 4 -79.16 -35.64 -77.52
C LEU A 4 -78.33 -36.79 -76.90
N ASN A 5 -77.15 -36.42 -76.38
CA ASN A 5 -76.34 -36.92 -75.25
C ASN A 5 -76.32 -38.41 -74.87
N TYR A 6 -75.11 -38.95 -74.60
CA TYR A 6 -74.57 -39.05 -73.23
C TYR A 6 -73.11 -39.54 -73.23
N SER A 7 -72.31 -38.93 -72.36
CA SER A 7 -70.89 -39.20 -72.09
C SER A 7 -70.65 -40.57 -71.46
N LEU A 8 -69.53 -41.20 -71.82
CA LEU A 8 -68.96 -42.34 -71.10
C LEU A 8 -67.55 -41.98 -70.61
N VAL A 9 -67.39 -41.94 -69.30
CA VAL A 9 -66.12 -41.73 -68.59
C VAL A 9 -65.37 -43.05 -68.54
N VAL A 10 -64.11 -43.07 -68.99
CA VAL A 10 -63.19 -44.19 -68.79
C VAL A 10 -62.02 -43.69 -67.94
N ALA A 11 -61.92 -44.22 -66.72
CA ALA A 11 -60.84 -43.97 -65.79
C ALA A 11 -59.68 -44.95 -66.06
N THR A 12 -58.49 -44.42 -66.32
CA THR A 12 -57.24 -45.18 -66.38
C THR A 12 -56.39 -44.86 -65.15
N LEU A 13 -56.11 -45.91 -64.37
CA LEU A 13 -55.31 -45.87 -63.15
C LEU A 13 -53.81 -45.84 -63.53
N ALA A 14 -53.11 -44.74 -63.24
CA ALA A 14 -51.65 -44.66 -63.35
C ALA A 14 -51.01 -44.93 -61.98
N ALA A 15 -50.17 -45.96 -61.90
CA ALA A 15 -49.37 -46.25 -60.72
C ALA A 15 -48.19 -45.28 -60.63
N THR A 16 -48.15 -44.46 -59.58
CA THR A 16 -47.00 -43.59 -59.24
C THR A 16 -46.03 -44.34 -58.34
N VAL A 17 -44.77 -44.42 -58.75
CA VAL A 17 -43.65 -44.93 -57.95
C VAL A 17 -43.15 -43.76 -57.08
N LEU A 18 -43.26 -43.91 -55.76
CA LEU A 18 -42.66 -42.98 -54.79
C LEU A 18 -41.18 -43.34 -54.61
N ALA A 19 -40.29 -42.50 -55.12
CA ALA A 19 -38.87 -42.53 -54.77
C ALA A 19 -38.64 -41.61 -53.55
N SER A 20 -38.09 -42.16 -52.47
CA SER A 20 -37.67 -41.39 -51.30
C SER A 20 -36.41 -40.56 -51.62
N PRO A 21 -36.33 -39.29 -51.20
CA PRO A 21 -35.10 -38.52 -51.38
C PRO A 21 -34.00 -39.05 -50.45
N VAL A 22 -32.82 -39.28 -51.03
CA VAL A 22 -31.58 -39.56 -50.28
C VAL A 22 -31.14 -38.26 -49.61
N ALA A 23 -30.96 -38.29 -48.29
CA ALA A 23 -30.46 -37.15 -47.52
C ALA A 23 -29.00 -36.85 -47.90
N GLU A 24 -28.69 -35.58 -48.18
CA GLU A 24 -27.31 -35.13 -48.38
C GLU A 24 -26.52 -35.17 -47.06
N PRO A 25 -25.20 -35.40 -47.10
CA PRO A 25 -24.37 -35.40 -45.90
C PRO A 25 -24.31 -34.00 -45.29
N VAL A 26 -24.62 -33.91 -44.01
CA VAL A 26 -24.45 -32.68 -43.21
C VAL A 26 -22.95 -32.31 -43.19
N PRO A 27 -22.58 -31.03 -43.40
CA PRO A 27 -21.19 -30.62 -43.31
C PRO A 27 -20.66 -30.88 -41.90
N VAL A 28 -19.52 -31.56 -41.83
CA VAL A 28 -18.79 -31.81 -40.58
C VAL A 28 -18.35 -30.46 -40.02
N ILE A 29 -18.99 -30.01 -38.95
CA ILE A 29 -18.57 -28.84 -38.19
C ILE A 29 -17.25 -29.20 -37.53
N THR A 30 -16.15 -28.68 -38.04
CA THR A 30 -14.85 -28.75 -37.34
C THR A 30 -15.00 -28.09 -35.98
N PRO A 31 -14.61 -28.77 -34.88
CA PRO A 31 -14.62 -28.13 -33.56
C PRO A 31 -13.74 -26.86 -33.62
N PRO A 32 -14.10 -25.80 -32.87
CA PRO A 32 -13.23 -24.64 -32.74
C PRO A 32 -11.85 -25.10 -32.27
N PRO A 33 -10.76 -24.44 -32.70
CA PRO A 33 -9.44 -24.77 -32.19
C PRO A 33 -9.49 -24.70 -30.67
N THR A 34 -9.15 -25.82 -30.03
CA THR A 34 -8.97 -25.89 -28.58
C THR A 34 -8.09 -24.73 -28.18
N ALA A 35 -8.52 -23.93 -27.20
CA ALA A 35 -7.71 -22.84 -26.66
C ALA A 35 -6.31 -23.41 -26.43
N ALA A 36 -5.32 -22.90 -27.19
CA ALA A 36 -3.95 -23.28 -26.97
C ALA A 36 -3.66 -22.91 -25.52
N THR A 37 -3.43 -23.91 -24.67
CA THR A 37 -2.80 -23.70 -23.37
C THR A 37 -1.55 -22.88 -23.67
N LYS A 38 -1.57 -21.59 -23.33
CA LYS A 38 -0.41 -20.72 -23.46
C LYS A 38 0.69 -21.43 -22.68
N VAL A 39 1.70 -21.94 -23.39
CA VAL A 39 2.88 -22.49 -22.71
C VAL A 39 3.53 -21.29 -22.04
N LYS A 40 3.42 -21.23 -20.70
CA LYS A 40 4.02 -20.17 -19.89
C LYS A 40 5.52 -20.15 -20.21
N ARG A 41 6.05 -19.01 -20.61
CA ARG A 41 7.49 -18.85 -20.77
C ARG A 41 8.10 -18.89 -19.39
N ASN A 42 9.19 -19.65 -19.23
CA ASN A 42 9.85 -19.74 -17.93
C ASN A 42 10.35 -18.37 -17.45
N SER A 43 10.87 -17.54 -18.36
CA SER A 43 11.32 -16.18 -18.04
C SER A 43 11.14 -15.24 -19.23
N CYS A 44 10.81 -13.99 -18.95
CA CYS A 44 10.67 -12.89 -19.88
C CYS A 44 11.45 -11.68 -19.37
N THR A 45 12.28 -11.07 -20.21
CA THR A 45 13.00 -9.83 -19.87
C THR A 45 12.44 -8.67 -20.68
N PHE A 46 12.13 -7.57 -20.01
CA PHE A 46 11.68 -6.32 -20.61
C PHE A 46 12.64 -5.20 -20.22
N SER A 47 12.98 -4.33 -21.17
CA SER A 47 13.98 -3.28 -20.97
C SER A 47 13.71 -2.02 -21.79
N GLY A 48 14.25 -0.89 -21.35
CA GLY A 48 14.20 0.37 -22.10
C GLY A 48 12.80 0.97 -22.21
N SER A 49 12.61 1.83 -23.21
CA SER A 49 11.42 2.70 -23.33
C SER A 49 10.13 1.99 -23.76
N SER A 50 10.21 0.81 -24.37
CA SER A 50 9.03 -0.03 -24.66
C SER A 50 8.80 -1.12 -23.62
N GLY A 51 9.74 -1.31 -22.69
CA GLY A 51 9.72 -2.44 -21.77
C GLY A 51 8.50 -2.44 -20.86
N ALA A 52 8.11 -1.29 -20.32
CA ALA A 52 6.93 -1.16 -19.45
C ALA A 52 5.64 -1.60 -20.17
N SER A 53 5.39 -1.09 -21.38
CA SER A 53 4.21 -1.47 -22.16
C SER A 53 4.23 -2.94 -22.57
N LEU A 54 5.40 -3.49 -22.90
CA LEU A 54 5.54 -4.90 -23.27
C LEU A 54 5.34 -5.84 -22.08
N ALA A 55 5.82 -5.46 -20.89
CA ALA A 55 5.61 -6.20 -19.66
C ALA A 55 4.12 -6.29 -19.32
N SER A 56 3.42 -5.15 -19.31
CA SER A 56 2.00 -5.05 -18.98
C SER A 56 1.11 -5.91 -19.91
N VAL A 57 1.39 -5.99 -21.21
CA VAL A 57 0.60 -6.84 -22.13
C VAL A 57 1.00 -8.32 -22.14
N SER A 58 2.17 -8.66 -21.56
CA SER A 58 2.73 -10.01 -21.61
C SER A 58 2.76 -10.71 -20.24
N GLN A 59 2.32 -10.04 -19.18
CA GLN A 59 2.45 -10.50 -17.79
C GLN A 59 1.87 -11.92 -17.54
N GLY A 60 0.64 -12.20 -17.98
CA GLY A 60 0.03 -13.55 -17.92
C GLY A 60 0.60 -14.59 -18.89
N SER A 61 1.85 -14.42 -19.36
CA SER A 61 2.54 -15.39 -20.21
C SER A 61 3.94 -15.77 -19.69
N CYS A 62 4.34 -15.19 -18.56
CA CYS A 62 5.69 -15.26 -18.02
C CYS A 62 5.64 -15.76 -16.57
N ALA A 63 6.39 -16.82 -16.24
CA ALA A 63 6.52 -17.28 -14.86
C ALA A 63 7.49 -16.40 -14.06
N THR A 64 8.53 -15.91 -14.72
CA THR A 64 9.44 -14.90 -14.20
C THR A 64 9.47 -13.71 -15.15
N ILE A 65 9.35 -12.50 -14.60
CA ILE A 65 9.39 -11.22 -15.31
C ILE A 65 10.60 -10.44 -14.79
N VAL A 66 11.59 -10.22 -15.65
CA VAL A 66 12.76 -9.39 -15.36
C VAL A 66 12.55 -8.01 -15.99
N LEU A 67 12.55 -6.97 -15.16
CA LEU A 67 12.34 -5.58 -15.56
C LEU A 67 13.69 -4.86 -15.47
N SER A 68 14.41 -4.79 -16.59
CA SER A 68 15.80 -4.33 -16.65
C SER A 68 15.89 -2.92 -17.23
N ALA A 69 16.22 -1.95 -16.38
CA ALA A 69 16.43 -0.55 -16.74
C ALA A 69 15.29 0.02 -17.59
N LEU A 70 14.07 -0.02 -17.05
CA LEU A 70 12.89 0.47 -17.73
C LEU A 70 12.86 1.99 -17.77
N VAL A 71 12.26 2.52 -18.85
CA VAL A 71 11.87 3.93 -18.91
C VAL A 71 10.35 3.96 -19.09
N VAL A 72 9.64 4.16 -17.99
CA VAL A 72 8.18 4.21 -17.97
C VAL A 72 7.72 5.55 -18.56
N PRO A 73 6.85 5.55 -19.59
CA PRO A 73 6.37 6.78 -20.21
C PRO A 73 5.68 7.73 -19.22
N SER A 74 5.74 9.04 -19.50
CA SER A 74 5.11 10.04 -18.64
C SER A 74 3.61 9.86 -18.55
N GLY A 75 3.08 9.97 -17.33
CA GLY A 75 1.64 9.86 -17.09
C GLY A 75 1.05 8.47 -17.29
N THR A 76 1.88 7.43 -17.20
CA THR A 76 1.46 6.04 -17.31
C THR A 76 1.97 5.23 -16.13
N THR A 77 1.18 4.25 -15.72
CA THR A 77 1.55 3.28 -14.69
C THR A 77 2.34 2.13 -15.30
N LEU A 78 3.40 1.68 -14.62
CA LEU A 78 3.94 0.35 -14.83
C LEU A 78 2.97 -0.65 -14.19
N ASP A 79 2.04 -1.15 -14.99
CA ASP A 79 0.91 -1.97 -14.54
C ASP A 79 1.22 -3.47 -14.64
N LEU A 80 1.32 -4.11 -13.47
CA LEU A 80 1.51 -5.54 -13.27
C LEU A 80 0.36 -6.12 -12.41
N SER A 81 -0.88 -5.80 -12.76
CA SER A 81 -2.09 -6.21 -12.01
C SER A 81 -2.81 -7.46 -12.54
N ASP A 82 -2.36 -8.04 -13.66
CA ASP A 82 -2.96 -9.23 -14.29
C ASP A 82 -1.94 -10.38 -14.36
N LEU A 83 -1.23 -10.59 -13.25
CA LEU A 83 -0.24 -11.64 -13.09
C LEU A 83 -0.93 -12.99 -12.87
N ASP A 84 -0.35 -14.04 -13.45
CA ASP A 84 -0.69 -15.40 -13.02
C ASP A 84 -0.16 -15.62 -11.59
N ASP A 85 -0.87 -16.40 -10.78
CA ASP A 85 -0.41 -16.79 -9.44
C ASP A 85 1.00 -17.40 -9.47
N GLY A 86 1.79 -17.12 -8.42
CA GLY A 86 3.14 -17.66 -8.30
C GLY A 86 4.18 -16.98 -9.19
N THR A 87 3.86 -15.82 -9.79
CA THR A 87 4.78 -15.12 -10.69
C THR A 87 5.88 -14.41 -9.91
N THR A 88 7.13 -14.52 -10.40
CA THR A 88 8.28 -13.79 -9.86
C THR A 88 8.58 -12.55 -10.70
N ILE A 89 8.78 -11.40 -10.06
CA ILE A 89 9.20 -10.14 -10.67
C ILE A 89 10.57 -9.78 -10.12
N ILE A 90 11.52 -9.45 -11.00
CA ILE A 90 12.88 -9.05 -10.63
C ILE A 90 13.17 -7.71 -11.30
N PHE A 91 13.44 -6.68 -10.50
CA PHE A 91 13.93 -5.40 -10.99
C PHE A 91 15.46 -5.43 -11.12
N GLU A 92 15.97 -4.96 -12.25
CA GLU A 92 17.41 -4.86 -12.54
C GLU A 92 17.75 -3.46 -13.07
N GLY A 93 18.92 -2.94 -12.71
CA GLY A 93 19.34 -1.60 -13.12
C GLY A 93 18.39 -0.50 -12.62
N GLU A 94 18.41 0.65 -13.28
CA GLU A 94 17.60 1.80 -12.86
C GLU A 94 16.32 1.90 -13.69
N THR A 95 15.17 1.75 -13.04
CA THR A 95 13.85 2.07 -13.62
C THR A 95 13.50 3.52 -13.34
N THR A 96 13.09 4.25 -14.39
CA THR A 96 12.76 5.67 -14.33
C THR A 96 11.37 5.95 -14.88
N TRP A 97 10.79 7.09 -14.50
CA TRP A 97 9.48 7.55 -14.98
C TRP A 97 9.57 8.91 -15.67
N GLY A 98 8.79 9.10 -16.73
CA GLY A 98 8.63 10.40 -17.37
C GLY A 98 7.80 11.37 -16.52
N TYR A 99 8.14 12.66 -16.56
CA TYR A 99 7.43 13.72 -15.82
C TYR A 99 6.02 14.00 -16.37
N LYS A 100 5.04 14.07 -15.48
CA LYS A 100 3.70 14.61 -15.70
C LYS A 100 3.09 14.96 -14.34
N GLU A 101 2.29 16.02 -14.27
CA GLU A 101 1.43 16.31 -13.11
C GLU A 101 0.14 15.48 -13.24
N TRP A 102 0.02 14.46 -12.39
CA TRP A 102 -1.10 13.51 -12.34
C TRP A 102 -1.02 12.71 -11.04
N SER A 103 -2.11 12.07 -10.62
CA SER A 103 -2.20 11.44 -9.30
C SER A 103 -1.59 10.03 -9.20
N GLY A 104 -1.06 9.47 -10.30
CA GLY A 104 -0.48 8.13 -10.30
C GLY A 104 -1.52 7.00 -10.23
N PRO A 105 -1.12 5.78 -9.79
CA PRO A 105 0.21 5.43 -9.29
C PRO A 105 1.27 5.28 -10.40
N LEU A 106 2.55 5.40 -10.05
CA LEU A 106 3.68 5.13 -10.95
C LEU A 106 3.92 3.63 -11.18
N LEU A 107 3.74 2.81 -10.15
CA LEU A 107 3.88 1.35 -10.16
C LEU A 107 2.65 0.71 -9.49
N GLN A 108 2.13 -0.36 -10.09
CA GLN A 108 1.06 -1.16 -9.50
C GLN A 108 1.37 -2.64 -9.68
N ILE A 109 1.34 -3.40 -8.58
CA ILE A 109 1.51 -4.86 -8.60
C ILE A 109 0.39 -5.48 -7.76
N LYS A 110 -0.31 -6.47 -8.32
CA LYS A 110 -1.40 -7.20 -7.67
C LYS A 110 -1.29 -8.70 -7.96
N GLY A 111 -1.85 -9.55 -7.08
CA GLY A 111 -1.95 -10.99 -7.36
C GLY A 111 -1.70 -11.87 -6.15
N THR A 112 -1.74 -13.19 -6.37
CA THR A 112 -1.54 -14.20 -5.32
C THR A 112 -0.19 -14.91 -5.46
N SER A 113 0.49 -15.12 -4.35
CA SER A 113 1.80 -15.78 -4.31
C SER A 113 2.84 -15.11 -5.21
N ILE A 114 2.83 -13.77 -5.27
CA ILE A 114 3.76 -13.01 -6.09
C ILE A 114 5.07 -12.81 -5.32
N THR A 115 6.20 -13.05 -5.98
CA THR A 115 7.54 -12.78 -5.43
C THR A 115 8.13 -11.59 -6.16
N ILE A 116 8.48 -10.51 -5.46
CA ILE A 116 9.04 -9.29 -6.02
C ILE A 116 10.44 -9.08 -5.44
N GLU A 117 11.45 -8.94 -6.29
CA GLU A 117 12.84 -8.84 -5.88
C GLU A 117 13.54 -7.65 -6.54
N GLY A 118 14.35 -6.92 -5.78
CA GLY A 118 15.35 -6.00 -6.33
C GLY A 118 16.70 -6.69 -6.45
N ALA A 119 17.22 -6.79 -7.68
CA ALA A 119 18.58 -7.28 -7.89
C ALA A 119 19.61 -6.32 -7.29
N SER A 120 20.82 -6.82 -7.02
CA SER A 120 21.92 -5.97 -6.51
C SER A 120 22.16 -4.77 -7.43
N GLY A 121 22.04 -3.56 -6.88
CA GLY A 121 22.20 -2.30 -7.62
C GLY A 121 21.01 -1.92 -8.50
N ALA A 122 19.85 -2.55 -8.31
CA ALA A 122 18.59 -2.10 -8.90
C ALA A 122 18.03 -0.90 -8.13
N TYR A 123 17.52 0.08 -8.86
CA TYR A 123 16.92 1.30 -8.31
C TYR A 123 15.59 1.59 -9.01
N LEU A 124 14.60 2.01 -8.24
CA LEU A 124 13.38 2.62 -8.75
C LEU A 124 13.42 4.11 -8.45
N ASN A 125 13.74 4.91 -9.45
CA ASN A 125 14.00 6.34 -9.31
C ASN A 125 13.02 7.16 -10.18
N PRO A 126 11.86 7.55 -9.64
CA PRO A 126 10.96 8.48 -10.30
C PRO A 126 11.46 9.94 -10.31
N ASP A 127 12.63 10.29 -9.78
CA ASP A 127 13.18 11.66 -9.82
C ASP A 127 12.17 12.72 -9.31
N GLY A 128 11.76 12.55 -8.05
CA GLY A 128 10.68 13.27 -7.36
C GLY A 128 10.90 14.77 -7.23
N ALA A 129 12.15 15.24 -7.24
CA ALA A 129 12.52 16.66 -7.23
C ALA A 129 11.87 17.48 -8.36
N ARG A 130 11.40 16.82 -9.43
CA ARG A 130 10.65 17.48 -10.49
C ARG A 130 9.24 17.94 -10.07
N TRP A 131 8.68 17.36 -9.00
CA TRP A 131 7.37 17.69 -8.44
C TRP A 131 7.45 18.41 -7.09
N TRP A 132 8.50 18.19 -6.32
CA TRP A 132 8.64 18.77 -4.98
C TRP A 132 8.57 20.30 -5.00
N ASP A 133 7.63 20.83 -4.23
CA ASP A 133 7.30 22.26 -4.14
C ASP A 133 7.04 22.71 -2.69
N GLY A 134 7.36 21.86 -1.71
CA GLY A 134 7.11 22.09 -0.28
C GLY A 134 5.68 21.82 0.18
N GLU A 135 4.76 21.49 -0.74
CA GLU A 135 3.32 21.40 -0.43
C GLU A 135 2.78 19.96 -0.43
N GLY A 136 3.55 18.97 -0.91
CA GLY A 136 3.18 17.55 -0.86
C GLY A 136 1.77 17.27 -1.43
N SER A 137 0.95 16.50 -0.72
CA SER A 137 -0.48 16.29 -1.02
C SER A 137 -1.37 17.50 -0.72
N ASN A 138 -0.89 18.42 0.11
CA ASN A 138 -1.71 19.49 0.71
C ASN A 138 -1.98 20.63 -0.28
N GLY A 139 -1.17 20.75 -1.33
CA GLY A 139 -1.29 21.82 -2.32
C GLY A 139 -0.31 21.70 -3.49
N GLY A 140 -0.12 22.83 -4.18
CA GLY A 140 0.86 22.94 -5.26
C GLY A 140 0.52 22.16 -6.53
N VAL A 141 1.53 21.54 -7.15
CA VAL A 141 1.34 20.69 -8.35
C VAL A 141 0.81 19.32 -7.95
N THR A 142 0.02 18.68 -8.83
CA THR A 142 -0.43 17.30 -8.60
C THR A 142 0.73 16.33 -8.75
N LYS A 143 0.98 15.54 -7.70
CA LYS A 143 2.09 14.59 -7.60
C LYS A 143 1.55 13.16 -7.71
N PRO A 144 2.24 12.26 -8.42
CA PRO A 144 1.79 10.88 -8.51
C PRO A 144 2.26 10.08 -7.30
N LYS A 145 1.34 9.33 -6.68
CA LYS A 145 1.71 8.27 -5.72
C LYS A 145 2.64 7.27 -6.39
N PHE A 146 3.59 6.71 -5.63
CA PHE A 146 4.61 5.86 -6.24
C PHE A 146 4.13 4.41 -6.48
N PHE A 147 4.09 3.57 -5.45
CA PHE A 147 3.85 2.13 -5.58
C PHE A 147 2.57 1.69 -4.86
N TYR A 148 1.61 1.18 -5.64
CA TYR A 148 0.45 0.45 -5.13
C TYR A 148 0.76 -1.04 -5.03
N ALA A 149 1.03 -1.48 -3.81
CA ALA A 149 1.10 -2.88 -3.39
C ALA A 149 -0.29 -3.31 -2.91
N HIS A 150 -1.26 -3.28 -3.83
CA HIS A 150 -2.67 -3.50 -3.53
C HIS A 150 -3.11 -4.91 -3.91
N ASP A 151 -4.08 -5.48 -3.21
CA ASP A 151 -4.65 -6.80 -3.53
C ASP A 151 -3.57 -7.88 -3.72
N LEU A 152 -2.54 -7.85 -2.87
CA LEU A 152 -1.53 -8.90 -2.79
C LEU A 152 -1.94 -9.91 -1.72
N THR A 153 -1.91 -11.18 -2.09
CA THR A 153 -2.19 -12.29 -1.17
C THR A 153 -1.01 -13.24 -1.13
N ASP A 154 -0.61 -13.68 0.06
CA ASP A 154 0.50 -14.63 0.29
C ASP A 154 1.78 -14.29 -0.49
N SER A 155 2.15 -13.00 -0.54
CA SER A 155 3.18 -12.46 -1.43
C SER A 155 4.39 -11.92 -0.67
N THR A 156 5.51 -11.74 -1.38
CA THR A 156 6.76 -11.27 -0.77
C THR A 156 7.43 -10.18 -1.61
N ILE A 157 8.01 -9.19 -0.95
CA ILE A 157 8.85 -8.14 -1.54
C ILE A 157 10.20 -8.16 -0.84
N THR A 158 11.30 -8.26 -1.58
CA THR A 158 12.64 -8.34 -1.00
C THR A 158 13.61 -7.40 -1.69
N ASN A 159 14.36 -6.63 -0.89
CA ASN A 159 15.49 -5.82 -1.34
C ASN A 159 15.16 -4.84 -2.47
N LEU A 160 13.97 -4.23 -2.44
CA LEU A 160 13.66 -3.11 -3.34
C LEU A 160 14.31 -1.83 -2.82
N HIS A 161 14.89 -1.05 -3.74
CA HIS A 161 15.44 0.27 -3.47
C HIS A 161 14.65 1.31 -4.26
N ILE A 162 13.92 2.17 -3.54
CA ILE A 162 13.12 3.26 -4.08
C ILE A 162 13.82 4.57 -3.73
N GLN A 163 13.97 5.47 -4.70
CA GLN A 163 14.66 6.74 -4.51
C GLN A 163 13.82 7.91 -5.00
N ASN A 164 13.75 8.98 -4.19
CA ASN A 164 13.16 10.27 -4.55
C ASN A 164 11.72 10.15 -5.08
N THR A 165 10.80 9.63 -4.28
CA THR A 165 9.37 9.57 -4.63
C THR A 165 8.75 10.97 -4.69
N PRO A 166 7.83 11.24 -5.63
CA PRO A 166 7.18 12.55 -5.70
C PRO A 166 6.34 12.91 -4.47
N GLU A 167 5.79 11.89 -3.81
CA GLU A 167 4.92 11.94 -2.62
C GLU A 167 5.04 10.56 -1.92
N GLN A 168 3.96 9.97 -1.39
CA GLN A 168 4.01 8.70 -0.67
C GLN A 168 4.58 7.56 -1.52
N ALA A 169 5.42 6.74 -0.90
CA ALA A 169 6.19 5.70 -1.53
C ALA A 169 5.38 4.41 -1.73
N VAL A 170 5.00 3.72 -0.65
CA VAL A 170 4.33 2.41 -0.76
C VAL A 170 2.96 2.47 -0.09
N SER A 171 1.92 2.32 -0.91
CA SER A 171 0.55 2.12 -0.42
C SER A 171 0.23 0.62 -0.40
N ILE A 172 -0.05 0.09 0.79
CA ILE A 172 -0.42 -1.29 1.08
C ILE A 172 -1.91 -1.29 1.41
N ASN A 173 -2.73 -1.89 0.54
CA ASN A 173 -4.19 -1.83 0.69
C ASN A 173 -4.88 -3.08 0.15
N GLY A 174 -5.88 -3.60 0.88
CA GLY A 174 -6.57 -4.83 0.49
C GLY A 174 -5.66 -6.07 0.52
N VAL A 175 -4.62 -6.06 1.36
CA VAL A 175 -3.59 -7.10 1.40
C VAL A 175 -3.91 -8.15 2.47
N ASP A 176 -3.60 -9.41 2.18
CA ASP A 176 -3.64 -10.51 3.16
C ASP A 176 -2.41 -11.42 3.00
N GLY A 177 -1.46 -11.33 3.94
CA GLY A 177 -0.24 -12.12 3.92
C GLY A 177 0.82 -11.52 3.01
N LEU A 178 1.40 -10.38 3.40
CA LEU A 178 2.50 -9.75 2.69
C LEU A 178 3.73 -9.64 3.59
N THR A 179 4.87 -10.13 3.12
CA THR A 179 6.16 -9.91 3.79
C THR A 179 7.05 -9.01 2.94
N ILE A 180 7.48 -7.88 3.50
CA ILE A 180 8.47 -6.96 2.93
C ILE A 180 9.76 -7.08 3.74
N THR A 181 10.87 -7.36 3.06
CA THR A 181 12.18 -7.57 3.68
C THR A 181 13.24 -6.70 3.04
N ASP A 182 14.02 -6.01 3.87
CA ASP A 182 15.21 -5.23 3.46
C ASP A 182 14.91 -4.16 2.40
N MET A 183 13.72 -3.54 2.42
CA MET A 183 13.39 -2.45 1.50
C MET A 183 14.08 -1.15 1.94
N THR A 184 14.67 -0.42 0.99
CA THR A 184 15.18 0.94 1.21
C THR A 184 14.32 1.93 0.46
N ILE A 185 13.85 2.97 1.16
CA ILE A 185 13.20 4.15 0.58
C ILE A 185 14.04 5.35 0.97
N ASP A 186 14.70 5.96 0.00
CA ASP A 186 15.60 7.09 0.19
C ASP A 186 15.07 8.32 -0.54
N ASN A 187 14.41 9.19 0.22
CA ASN A 187 13.92 10.50 -0.17
C ASN A 187 14.75 11.62 0.50
N SER A 188 15.98 11.34 0.96
CA SER A 188 16.79 12.33 1.70
C SER A 188 17.08 13.61 0.91
N ASP A 189 17.10 13.55 -0.42
CA ASP A 189 17.23 14.74 -1.26
C ASP A 189 16.07 15.74 -1.05
N GLY A 190 14.90 15.24 -0.61
CA GLY A 190 13.71 16.02 -0.30
C GLY A 190 13.87 16.99 0.88
N ASP A 191 14.84 16.77 1.76
CA ASP A 191 15.17 17.70 2.86
C ASP A 191 15.74 19.02 2.32
N THR A 192 16.29 19.02 1.11
CA THR A 192 16.91 20.21 0.50
C THR A 192 15.85 21.28 0.27
N ASP A 193 16.08 22.46 0.87
CA ASP A 193 15.17 23.61 0.81
C ASP A 193 13.74 23.28 1.28
N GLU A 194 13.55 22.22 2.09
CA GLU A 194 12.27 21.76 2.63
C GLU A 194 11.21 21.46 1.53
N LEU A 195 11.66 20.97 0.37
CA LEU A 195 10.79 20.80 -0.80
C LEU A 195 10.03 19.47 -0.81
N GLY A 196 10.60 18.41 -0.24
CA GLY A 196 9.94 17.12 -0.06
C GLY A 196 8.91 17.21 1.07
N HIS A 197 7.68 16.75 0.80
CA HIS A 197 6.60 16.78 1.78
C HIS A 197 5.59 15.66 1.47
N ASN A 198 4.99 15.05 2.51
CA ASN A 198 4.14 13.86 2.40
C ASN A 198 4.81 12.70 1.64
N THR A 199 6.07 12.45 1.94
CA THR A 199 6.88 11.37 1.33
C THR A 199 6.87 10.12 2.20
N ASP A 200 5.71 9.74 2.71
CA ASP A 200 5.47 8.59 3.58
C ASP A 200 6.11 7.32 3.00
N CYS A 201 6.79 6.53 3.83
CA CYS A 201 7.43 5.30 3.36
C CYS A 201 6.40 4.18 3.17
N PHE A 202 5.57 3.90 4.18
CA PHE A 202 4.56 2.85 4.14
C PHE A 202 3.20 3.33 4.66
N ASP A 203 2.23 3.48 3.77
CA ASP A 203 0.83 3.70 4.11
C ASP A 203 0.07 2.38 4.10
N ILE A 204 -0.51 1.99 5.23
CA ILE A 204 -1.25 0.74 5.37
C ILE A 204 -2.72 1.04 5.66
N GLY A 205 -3.62 0.37 4.93
CA GLY A 205 -5.07 0.41 5.17
C GLY A 205 -5.72 -0.89 4.71
N GLU A 206 -6.87 -1.26 5.26
CA GLU A 206 -7.70 -2.40 4.83
C GLU A 206 -6.88 -3.68 4.59
N SER A 207 -5.91 -3.97 5.46
CA SER A 207 -4.94 -5.05 5.25
C SER A 207 -4.80 -5.94 6.47
N SER A 208 -4.37 -7.18 6.25
CA SER A 208 -4.13 -8.17 7.29
C SER A 208 -2.84 -8.96 7.06
N ASN A 209 -2.25 -9.48 8.14
CA ASN A 209 -1.06 -10.35 8.08
C ASN A 209 0.11 -9.72 7.31
N VAL A 210 0.41 -8.45 7.62
CA VAL A 210 1.51 -7.70 6.97
C VAL A 210 2.73 -7.71 7.88
N VAL A 211 3.89 -8.10 7.33
CA VAL A 211 5.18 -8.04 8.01
C VAL A 211 6.14 -7.19 7.18
N ILE A 212 6.71 -6.15 7.80
CA ILE A 212 7.76 -5.33 7.22
C ILE A 212 8.97 -5.42 8.14
N THR A 213 10.09 -5.92 7.63
CA THR A 213 11.31 -6.15 8.41
C THR A 213 12.56 -5.64 7.68
N GLY A 214 13.51 -5.07 8.43
CA GLY A 214 14.78 -4.58 7.87
C GLY A 214 14.64 -3.34 6.98
N ALA A 215 13.52 -2.60 7.09
CA ALA A 215 13.29 -1.43 6.25
C ALA A 215 14.23 -0.28 6.63
N ASN A 216 14.69 0.47 5.63
CA ASN A 216 15.47 1.69 5.80
C ASN A 216 14.72 2.84 5.12
N CYS A 217 14.16 3.75 5.92
CA CYS A 217 13.36 4.87 5.45
C CYS A 217 14.05 6.20 5.77
N TYR A 218 14.27 7.02 4.75
CA TYR A 218 14.77 8.38 4.85
C TYR A 218 13.78 9.29 4.12
N ASN A 219 12.98 10.08 4.84
CA ASN A 219 11.87 10.83 4.24
C ASN A 219 11.47 12.06 5.06
N GLN A 220 10.35 12.70 4.67
CA GLN A 220 9.84 13.94 5.25
C GLN A 220 8.41 13.79 5.82
N ASP A 221 7.93 12.56 6.01
CA ASP A 221 6.64 12.27 6.65
C ASP A 221 6.68 10.91 7.36
N ASP A 222 5.56 10.26 7.63
CA ASP A 222 5.53 9.00 8.39
C ASP A 222 6.46 7.93 7.80
N CYS A 223 7.26 7.30 8.66
CA CYS A 223 8.01 6.12 8.27
C CYS A 223 7.04 4.98 7.98
N VAL A 224 5.97 4.91 8.78
CA VAL A 224 4.85 4.01 8.57
C VAL A 224 3.61 4.65 9.19
N ALA A 225 2.51 4.65 8.43
CA ALA A 225 1.20 5.15 8.84
C ALA A 225 0.16 4.02 8.68
N ILE A 226 -0.30 3.48 9.81
CA ILE A 226 -1.30 2.40 9.82
C ILE A 226 -2.69 3.02 10.04
N ASN A 227 -3.39 3.27 8.93
CA ASN A 227 -4.71 3.90 8.92
C ASN A 227 -5.82 2.92 9.32
N SER A 228 -5.68 1.65 8.90
CA SER A 228 -6.54 0.52 9.29
C SER A 228 -5.85 -0.82 8.98
N GLY A 229 -6.28 -1.88 9.64
CA GLY A 229 -5.81 -3.24 9.40
C GLY A 229 -5.56 -4.04 10.67
N THR A 230 -5.20 -5.32 10.50
CA THR A 230 -4.98 -6.24 11.61
C THR A 230 -3.77 -7.15 11.43
N ASP A 231 -3.16 -7.61 12.52
CA ASP A 231 -1.98 -8.49 12.48
C ASP A 231 -0.85 -7.88 11.62
N ILE A 232 -0.44 -6.66 11.98
CA ILE A 232 0.62 -5.91 11.27
C ILE A 232 1.87 -5.85 12.14
N THR A 233 3.02 -6.22 11.58
CA THR A 233 4.32 -6.13 12.25
C THR A 233 5.29 -5.26 11.45
N PHE A 234 5.92 -4.29 12.10
CA PHE A 234 7.01 -3.48 11.56
C PHE A 234 8.22 -3.60 12.49
N GLU A 235 9.29 -4.24 12.03
CA GLU A 235 10.40 -4.62 12.90
C GLU A 235 11.79 -4.45 12.28
N ASP A 236 12.81 -4.42 13.15
CA ASP A 236 14.23 -4.39 12.77
C ASP A 236 14.57 -3.26 11.78
N SER A 237 13.86 -2.14 11.84
CA SER A 237 13.88 -1.09 10.82
C SER A 237 14.46 0.22 11.33
N THR A 238 14.95 1.05 10.41
CA THR A 238 15.47 2.39 10.68
C THR A 238 14.64 3.45 9.95
N CYS A 239 14.15 4.42 10.71
CA CYS A 239 13.42 5.58 10.24
C CYS A 239 14.24 6.85 10.50
N SER A 240 14.36 7.71 9.49
CA SER A 240 15.15 8.93 9.58
C SER A 240 14.51 10.10 8.81
N GLY A 241 14.58 11.32 9.36
CA GLY A 241 14.07 12.53 8.70
C GLY A 241 12.59 12.80 8.95
N GLY A 242 11.76 11.76 8.88
CA GLY A 242 10.30 11.87 8.82
C GLY A 242 9.57 12.06 10.15
N HIS A 243 8.32 11.58 10.22
CA HIS A 243 7.37 11.76 11.33
C HIS A 243 7.17 10.52 12.20
N GLY A 244 8.11 9.57 12.17
CA GLY A 244 8.17 8.45 13.11
C GLY A 244 7.24 7.27 12.78
N LEU A 245 6.90 6.50 13.82
CA LEU A 245 6.13 5.26 13.75
C LEU A 245 4.67 5.52 14.14
N SER A 246 3.80 5.68 13.15
CA SER A 246 2.43 6.16 13.34
C SER A 246 1.38 5.06 13.25
N ILE A 247 0.51 4.98 14.27
CA ILE A 247 -0.86 4.52 14.08
C ILE A 247 -1.70 5.73 13.65
N GLY A 248 -2.44 5.56 12.55
CA GLY A 248 -3.39 6.52 12.04
C GLY A 248 -2.84 7.49 10.97
N SER A 249 -3.60 8.51 10.59
CA SER A 249 -4.85 8.89 11.27
C SER A 249 -5.95 7.82 11.14
N VAL A 250 -6.56 7.42 12.26
CA VAL A 250 -7.70 6.49 12.28
C VAL A 250 -8.99 7.31 12.36
N GLY A 251 -10.01 6.93 11.58
CA GLY A 251 -11.22 7.74 11.37
C GLY A 251 -11.29 8.27 9.94
N GLY A 252 -12.45 8.79 9.54
CA GLY A 252 -12.66 9.50 8.27
C GLY A 252 -12.62 8.62 7.03
N ARG A 253 -12.56 7.29 7.19
CA ARG A 253 -12.40 6.30 6.11
C ARG A 253 -13.49 5.24 6.16
N ASP A 254 -13.54 4.41 5.12
CA ASP A 254 -14.47 3.28 5.04
C ASP A 254 -14.13 2.19 6.09
N ASP A 255 -12.84 2.03 6.41
CA ASP A 255 -12.33 1.20 7.50
C ASP A 255 -11.53 2.05 8.50
N ASN A 256 -11.95 2.03 9.77
CA ASN A 256 -11.36 2.79 10.87
C ASN A 256 -10.97 1.85 12.04
N VAL A 257 -10.63 0.60 11.73
CA VAL A 257 -10.22 -0.39 12.73
C VAL A 257 -8.73 -0.69 12.58
N VAL A 258 -7.98 -0.50 13.66
CA VAL A 258 -6.61 -1.00 13.82
C VAL A 258 -6.61 -1.98 14.98
N ASP A 259 -6.18 -3.22 14.73
CA ASP A 259 -6.13 -4.25 15.76
C ASP A 259 -4.87 -5.13 15.68
N THR A 260 -4.22 -5.39 16.80
CA THR A 260 -3.07 -6.30 16.86
C THR A 260 -1.92 -5.84 15.96
N VAL A 261 -1.26 -4.75 16.36
CA VAL A 261 -0.10 -4.18 15.66
C VAL A 261 1.13 -4.25 16.53
N THR A 262 2.28 -4.63 15.96
CA THR A 262 3.56 -4.68 16.68
C THR A 262 4.63 -3.86 15.95
N PHE A 263 5.20 -2.89 16.65
CA PHE A 263 6.46 -2.25 16.30
C PHE A 263 7.56 -2.83 17.19
N TYR A 264 8.56 -3.50 16.60
CA TYR A 264 9.60 -4.20 17.36
C TYR A 264 11.02 -3.86 16.92
N ASN A 265 11.91 -3.55 17.86
CA ASN A 265 13.34 -3.35 17.60
C ASN A 265 13.64 -2.32 16.48
N ASN A 266 12.97 -1.16 16.54
CA ASN A 266 13.12 -0.11 15.55
C ASN A 266 13.95 1.07 16.08
N VAL A 267 14.66 1.73 15.17
CA VAL A 267 15.38 2.99 15.44
C VAL A 267 14.66 4.12 14.72
N VAL A 268 14.28 5.16 15.45
CA VAL A 268 13.74 6.41 14.91
C VAL A 268 14.71 7.54 15.24
N LYS A 269 15.20 8.24 14.22
CA LYS A 269 16.20 9.29 14.42
C LYS A 269 15.99 10.51 13.55
N SER A 270 16.44 11.68 14.01
CA SER A 270 16.38 12.91 13.21
C SER A 270 14.98 13.14 12.63
N SER A 271 13.95 12.93 13.45
CA SER A 271 12.55 12.88 13.05
C SER A 271 11.73 13.87 13.85
N VAL A 272 10.60 14.30 13.31
CA VAL A 272 9.67 15.18 14.04
C VAL A 272 9.11 14.47 15.27
N ASN A 273 8.66 13.23 15.08
CA ASN A 273 8.08 12.40 16.13
C ASN A 273 8.83 11.07 16.26
N GLY A 274 8.85 10.51 17.46
CA GLY A 274 9.31 9.15 17.71
C GLY A 274 8.18 8.13 17.48
N ILE A 275 7.32 7.99 18.48
CA ILE A 275 6.12 7.14 18.46
C ILE A 275 4.89 8.03 18.37
N ARG A 276 3.94 7.69 17.49
CA ARG A 276 2.74 8.51 17.28
C ARG A 276 1.46 7.68 17.12
N ILE A 277 0.37 8.11 17.75
CA ILE A 277 -0.98 7.57 17.56
C ILE A 277 -1.95 8.73 17.35
N LYS A 278 -2.60 8.78 16.18
CA LYS A 278 -3.50 9.85 15.74
C LYS A 278 -4.91 9.30 15.53
N ALA A 279 -5.86 9.67 16.38
CA ALA A 279 -7.28 9.39 16.18
C ALA A 279 -8.05 10.67 15.85
N ILE A 280 -8.85 10.62 14.77
CA ILE A 280 -9.55 11.80 14.25
C ILE A 280 -10.67 12.24 15.21
N GLU A 281 -10.68 13.53 15.54
CA GLU A 281 -11.70 14.15 16.38
C GLU A 281 -13.11 13.96 15.78
N GLY A 282 -14.06 13.51 16.62
CA GLY A 282 -15.48 13.41 16.27
C GLY A 282 -15.85 12.19 15.44
N ASP A 283 -14.87 11.35 15.06
CA ASP A 283 -15.11 10.15 14.26
C ASP A 283 -15.27 8.87 15.12
N THR A 284 -15.45 7.73 14.46
CA THR A 284 -15.72 6.43 15.07
C THR A 284 -14.86 5.33 14.48
N GLY A 285 -14.42 4.41 15.33
CA GLY A 285 -13.47 3.35 14.96
C GLY A 285 -12.93 2.65 16.19
N SER A 286 -11.75 2.04 16.07
CA SER A 286 -11.03 1.49 17.23
C SER A 286 -9.54 1.33 16.95
N ILE A 287 -8.73 1.53 17.98
CA ILE A 287 -7.31 1.19 17.99
C ILE A 287 -7.11 0.22 19.16
N SER A 288 -6.79 -1.04 18.89
CA SER A 288 -6.64 -2.08 19.92
C SER A 288 -5.40 -2.95 19.74
N GLY A 289 -4.83 -3.41 20.86
CA GLY A 289 -3.75 -4.40 20.84
C GLY A 289 -2.47 -3.91 20.14
N VAL A 290 -2.18 -2.62 20.22
CA VAL A 290 -0.96 -2.04 19.65
C VAL A 290 0.21 -2.23 20.64
N THR A 291 1.36 -2.67 20.16
CA THR A 291 2.58 -2.84 20.96
C THR A 291 3.75 -2.10 20.30
N TYR A 292 4.40 -1.23 21.06
CA TYR A 292 5.72 -0.70 20.74
C TYR A 292 6.73 -1.32 21.71
N LYS A 293 7.74 -1.99 21.17
CA LYS A 293 8.73 -2.72 21.97
C LYS A 293 10.14 -2.55 21.43
N GLU A 294 11.10 -2.30 22.32
CA GLU A 294 12.52 -2.15 21.97
C GLU A 294 12.73 -1.03 20.94
N ILE A 295 12.10 0.12 21.17
CA ILE A 295 12.23 1.29 20.29
C ILE A 295 13.35 2.19 20.79
N THR A 296 14.26 2.58 19.90
CA THR A 296 15.32 3.56 20.19
C THR A 296 15.04 4.87 19.47
N LEU A 297 15.03 5.97 20.23
CA LEU A 297 14.79 7.33 19.75
C LEU A 297 16.08 8.17 19.87
N SER A 298 16.35 9.03 18.90
CA SER A 298 17.44 10.02 18.98
C SER A 298 17.17 11.23 18.07
N ASP A 299 17.55 12.43 18.47
CA ASP A 299 17.38 13.65 17.65
C ASP A 299 15.93 13.86 17.18
N ILE A 300 14.97 13.77 18.09
CA ILE A 300 13.54 14.01 17.85
C ILE A 300 13.23 15.50 18.04
N SER A 301 12.61 16.18 17.07
CA SER A 301 12.41 17.63 17.15
C SER A 301 11.20 18.04 17.99
N ASP A 302 10.07 17.33 17.88
CA ASP A 302 8.79 17.81 18.43
C ASP A 302 8.30 16.90 19.54
N TYR A 303 7.93 15.65 19.24
CA TYR A 303 7.31 14.75 20.22
C TYR A 303 8.02 13.40 20.29
N GLY A 304 8.60 13.07 21.44
CA GLY A 304 9.16 11.74 21.68
C GLY A 304 8.10 10.64 21.57
N ILE A 305 7.00 10.81 22.32
CA ILE A 305 5.78 10.00 22.22
C ILE A 305 4.58 10.95 22.15
N LEU A 306 3.75 10.81 21.12
CA LEU A 306 2.50 11.55 20.95
C LEU A 306 1.32 10.58 20.78
N ILE A 307 0.33 10.69 21.67
CA ILE A 307 -0.93 9.94 21.55
C ILE A 307 -2.08 10.91 21.70
N GLU A 308 -2.89 11.07 20.66
CA GLU A 308 -3.94 12.08 20.62
C GLU A 308 -5.26 11.58 20.00
N GLN A 309 -6.37 12.07 20.53
CA GLN A 309 -7.74 11.84 20.04
C GLN A 309 -8.46 13.12 19.59
N ASN A 310 -7.69 14.21 19.38
CA ASN A 310 -8.13 15.47 18.82
C ASN A 310 -7.46 15.78 17.47
N TYR A 311 -7.00 14.76 16.73
CA TYR A 311 -6.35 14.99 15.43
C TYR A 311 -7.35 15.46 14.38
N ASP A 312 -7.05 16.51 13.62
CA ASP A 312 -7.91 17.03 12.53
C ASP A 312 -7.15 17.30 11.22
N GLY A 313 -5.85 16.99 11.18
CA GLY A 313 -4.96 17.29 10.06
C GLY A 313 -3.59 17.80 10.51
N GLY A 314 -3.46 18.25 11.77
CA GLY A 314 -2.20 18.58 12.42
C GLY A 314 -2.10 18.04 13.84
N ASP A 315 -0.86 17.80 14.30
CA ASP A 315 -0.57 17.31 15.66
C ASP A 315 -1.02 18.37 16.69
N LEU A 316 -1.94 17.99 17.59
CA LEU A 316 -2.55 18.84 18.63
C LEU A 316 -3.29 20.09 18.11
N ASP A 317 -3.74 20.11 16.85
CA ASP A 317 -4.40 21.29 16.23
C ASP A 317 -5.93 21.31 16.45
N GLY A 318 -6.55 20.15 16.67
CA GLY A 318 -8.00 20.06 16.84
C GLY A 318 -8.53 20.56 18.18
N GLY A 319 -9.84 20.38 18.38
CA GLY A 319 -10.57 20.82 19.56
C GLY A 319 -10.37 19.92 20.78
N ASP A 320 -11.44 19.77 21.57
CA ASP A 320 -11.42 18.88 22.73
C ASP A 320 -11.35 17.41 22.26
N PRO A 321 -10.51 16.54 22.86
CA PRO A 321 -10.39 15.16 22.43
C PRO A 321 -11.69 14.39 22.60
N THR A 322 -11.99 13.51 21.64
CA THR A 322 -13.24 12.74 21.61
C THR A 322 -13.00 11.26 21.84
N SER A 323 -13.99 10.56 22.39
CA SER A 323 -13.89 9.15 22.78
C SER A 323 -14.42 8.17 21.73
N GLY A 324 -14.68 8.63 20.50
CA GLY A 324 -15.33 7.83 19.44
C GLY A 324 -14.43 6.74 18.82
N ILE A 325 -13.12 6.87 18.97
CA ILE A 325 -12.11 5.89 18.55
C ILE A 325 -11.31 5.47 19.79
N PRO A 326 -11.79 4.51 20.58
CA PRO A 326 -11.08 4.07 21.77
C PRO A 326 -9.71 3.46 21.43
N ILE A 327 -8.70 3.82 22.23
CA ILE A 327 -7.33 3.32 22.21
C ILE A 327 -7.16 2.37 23.41
N THR A 328 -7.16 1.06 23.16
CA THR A 328 -7.19 0.04 24.21
C THR A 328 -6.09 -1.00 24.06
N GLY A 329 -5.60 -1.55 25.17
CA GLY A 329 -4.57 -2.60 25.11
C GLY A 329 -3.24 -2.13 24.51
N LEU A 330 -2.92 -0.83 24.60
CA LEU A 330 -1.64 -0.29 24.15
C LEU A 330 -0.52 -0.74 25.08
N THR A 331 0.54 -1.31 24.52
CA THR A 331 1.74 -1.73 25.26
C THR A 331 2.94 -0.92 24.81
N MET A 332 3.62 -0.27 25.76
CA MET A 332 4.91 0.40 25.58
C MET A 332 5.96 -0.31 26.46
N GLU A 333 6.95 -0.94 25.84
CA GLU A 333 7.97 -1.73 26.54
C GLU A 333 9.38 -1.42 26.03
N ASN A 334 10.33 -1.13 26.91
CA ASN A 334 11.75 -0.88 26.56
C ASN A 334 11.91 0.23 25.50
N ILE A 335 11.37 1.41 25.78
CA ILE A 335 11.50 2.58 24.90
C ILE A 335 12.67 3.43 25.41
N SER A 336 13.72 3.55 24.61
CA SER A 336 14.97 4.21 24.99
C SER A 336 15.19 5.49 24.17
N GLY A 337 15.23 6.62 24.85
CA GLY A 337 15.45 7.95 24.26
C GLY A 337 16.00 8.96 25.27
N ALA A 338 17.11 8.64 25.92
CA ALA A 338 17.78 9.58 26.83
C ALA A 338 18.40 10.75 26.05
N ASP A 339 18.01 11.98 26.42
CA ASP A 339 18.36 13.23 25.73
C ASP A 339 18.05 13.17 24.21
N ALA A 340 17.02 12.39 23.85
CA ALA A 340 16.63 12.19 22.47
C ALA A 340 15.77 13.32 21.92
N VAL A 341 14.99 14.00 22.76
CA VAL A 341 14.05 15.04 22.32
C VAL A 341 14.68 16.43 22.43
N ALA A 342 14.46 17.28 21.43
CA ALA A 342 14.93 18.66 21.42
C ALA A 342 14.37 19.44 22.62
N SER A 343 15.16 20.37 23.14
CA SER A 343 14.83 21.10 24.39
C SER A 343 13.56 21.95 24.31
N ASP A 344 13.11 22.27 23.10
CA ASP A 344 11.88 22.99 22.82
C ASP A 344 10.68 22.08 22.48
N GLY A 345 10.92 20.80 22.18
CA GLY A 345 9.90 19.75 22.06
C GLY A 345 9.44 19.17 23.40
N TYR A 346 8.66 18.09 23.34
CA TYR A 346 8.04 17.41 24.48
C TYR A 346 8.36 15.91 24.51
N ASN A 347 8.65 15.40 25.70
CA ASN A 347 9.04 14.01 25.89
C ASN A 347 7.87 13.05 25.62
N ILE A 348 6.73 13.29 26.30
CA ILE A 348 5.54 12.47 26.22
C ILE A 348 4.32 13.39 26.24
N VAL A 349 3.42 13.22 25.27
CA VAL A 349 2.15 13.92 25.14
C VAL A 349 1.03 12.90 24.99
N ILE A 350 0.01 13.00 25.84
CA ILE A 350 -1.18 12.14 25.83
C ILE A 350 -2.41 13.02 25.98
N VAL A 351 -3.25 13.05 24.94
CA VAL A 351 -4.49 13.83 24.89
C VAL A 351 -5.63 12.89 24.50
N CYS A 352 -6.27 12.31 25.50
CA CYS A 352 -7.34 11.34 25.35
C CYS A 352 -8.71 11.95 25.68
N GLY A 353 -9.76 11.46 25.01
CA GLY A 353 -11.14 11.69 25.43
C GLY A 353 -11.41 11.04 26.79
N ASP A 354 -12.47 11.49 27.47
CA ASP A 354 -12.83 11.11 28.85
C ASP A 354 -12.88 9.60 29.15
N SER A 355 -13.14 8.81 28.11
CA SER A 355 -13.25 7.35 28.13
C SER A 355 -12.53 6.72 26.94
N GLY A 356 -11.68 7.51 26.26
CA GLY A 356 -11.06 7.15 25.00
C GLY A 356 -9.82 6.28 25.14
N CYS A 357 -9.19 6.21 26.32
CA CYS A 357 -7.95 5.46 26.54
C CYS A 357 -8.03 4.57 27.78
N SER A 358 -7.72 3.27 27.65
CA SER A 358 -7.77 2.32 28.77
C SER A 358 -6.93 1.06 28.53
N ASP A 359 -6.65 0.32 29.60
CA ASP A 359 -5.93 -0.96 29.57
C ASP A 359 -4.52 -0.87 28.94
N TRP A 360 -3.80 0.21 29.23
CA TRP A 360 -2.43 0.38 28.74
C TRP A 360 -1.41 -0.28 29.67
N THR A 361 -0.34 -0.80 29.09
CA THR A 361 0.84 -1.31 29.81
C THR A 361 2.04 -0.46 29.46
N TRP A 362 2.77 0.02 30.47
CA TRP A 362 3.90 0.92 30.30
C TRP A 362 5.07 0.46 31.17
N SER A 363 6.18 0.07 30.54
CA SER A 363 7.33 -0.49 31.26
C SER A 363 8.64 -0.13 30.58
N ASP A 364 9.63 0.29 31.39
CA ASP A 364 10.97 0.64 30.92
C ASP A 364 10.95 1.66 29.76
N VAL A 365 10.16 2.72 29.93
CA VAL A 365 10.07 3.85 29.00
C VAL A 365 10.87 5.02 29.57
N SER A 366 11.89 5.44 28.84
CA SER A 366 12.78 6.55 29.21
C SER A 366 12.99 7.45 28.00
N VAL A 367 12.20 8.50 27.88
CA VAL A 367 12.28 9.51 26.82
C VAL A 367 12.52 10.87 27.48
N THR A 368 13.67 11.49 27.24
CA THR A 368 14.07 12.75 27.89
C THR A 368 14.74 13.71 26.92
N GLY A 369 15.06 14.92 27.40
CA GLY A 369 15.75 15.98 26.65
C GLY A 369 14.84 17.19 26.43
N GLY A 370 13.58 16.92 26.07
CA GLY A 370 12.52 17.90 25.91
C GLY A 370 11.81 18.23 27.23
N LYS A 371 10.71 18.95 27.10
CA LYS A 371 9.86 19.39 28.22
C LYS A 371 8.85 18.30 28.61
N ASP A 372 8.37 18.38 29.84
CA ASP A 372 7.14 17.71 30.24
C ASP A 372 5.93 18.49 29.70
N TYR A 373 4.94 17.79 29.16
CA TYR A 373 3.70 18.40 28.69
C TYR A 373 2.70 18.50 29.84
N SER A 374 2.36 19.73 30.26
CA SER A 374 1.48 19.96 31.43
C SER A 374 0.01 19.67 31.16
N ASP A 375 -0.37 19.66 29.88
CA ASP A 375 -1.77 19.67 29.44
C ASP A 375 -2.19 18.28 28.97
N CYS A 376 -1.58 17.21 29.50
CA CYS A 376 -2.04 15.86 29.24
C CYS A 376 -3.46 15.64 29.76
N GLU A 377 -4.29 14.98 28.97
CA GLU A 377 -5.70 14.78 29.24
C GLU A 377 -6.03 13.29 29.27
N ASN A 378 -6.67 12.85 30.35
CA ASN A 378 -7.24 11.50 30.51
C ASN A 378 -6.26 10.35 30.20
N ALA A 379 -4.97 10.53 30.47
CA ALA A 379 -4.01 9.43 30.49
C ALA A 379 -4.43 8.40 31.55
N PRO A 380 -4.30 7.08 31.31
CA PRO A 380 -4.63 6.06 32.31
C PRO A 380 -3.80 6.22 33.61
N ASP A 381 -4.40 5.88 34.77
CA ASP A 381 -3.93 6.23 36.13
C ASP A 381 -2.44 5.94 36.45
N ASP A 382 -1.83 4.95 35.79
CA ASP A 382 -0.44 4.50 36.02
C ASP A 382 0.58 5.06 35.01
N ILE A 383 0.15 5.97 34.12
CA ILE A 383 1.01 6.56 33.09
C ILE A 383 1.23 8.05 33.38
N SER A 384 2.50 8.47 33.32
CA SER A 384 2.88 9.86 33.49
C SER A 384 3.41 10.44 32.18
N CYS A 385 2.92 11.63 31.83
CA CYS A 385 3.52 12.46 30.80
C CYS A 385 4.76 13.23 31.27
N SER A 386 5.09 13.14 32.56
CA SER A 386 6.28 13.75 33.14
C SER A 386 7.36 12.70 33.31
N THR A 387 8.57 13.02 32.89
CA THR A 387 9.69 12.07 32.78
C THR A 387 10.82 12.31 33.76
#